data_AF-L8GEZ7-F1
#
_entry.id   AF-L8GEZ7-F1
#
_cell.length_a   1.000
_cell.length_b   1.000
_cell.length_c   1.000
_cell.angle_alpha   90.00
_cell.angle_beta   90.00
_cell.angle_gamma   90.00
#
_symmetry.space_group_name_H-M   'P 1'
#
loop_
_entity.id
_entity.type
_entity.pdbx_description
1 polymer ?
#
loop_
_entity_poly.entity_id
_entity_poly.type
_entity_poly.pdbx_seq_one_letter_code
_entity_poly.pdbx_strand_id
1 'polypeptide(L)'
;MGISKTFAAVAALSAVASATGSSARSAVATYWGQSGGSLRSYCDTADTDYIPLGFINYFPEQGNGWPGSNYASSCWASTYTAPGYNGVDNLLHNRLFNHCPGIAQDIQYCQSKGKKMLLSLGGGPNTYSLTGKEDGESFADFLWAAYGPSTDEWTGPRPFDPLPGTEGEGIATVVDGFDFDIEHPDTDKSAGYIAMINRLRNYFPEGSNYLITGAPQCVVNDANMDLMIQGAKFDIIWVQFYNTDGCAARDWVKLNPNYEKTGVETTVPKDYPFGGFSYDAWLKRLQAPGSKSKNAKLSIGVLGTSNTDRTVSIDYYLSSAQLKPLIDEYYCHDNFGGFMIWDAVSAGNNKDANGVTYQAQIKNLLLAREAKGCAKPTSTVSSTTAKSTSTSSTKAPVTTSTDEPITTGPLTTGPSTTAVPTSTGHWGNNTISDSPTLTSTILRTTVYTVTSCAPTVTNCPLGHLTTATLTDYTTWCPGNPTITSAPTTTGAAKPTKSGKASTVYTTIIHTITACPPSVTNCPANEKTTSVATETKALYTTICDEETTLQTAPVATGGIKAVGTGSAVIPQAPFVGSTGRVGGSVFAAAVVGVLALLM
;
A
#
# COMPACT_ATOMS: atom_id res chain seq x y z
N MET A 1 -6.19 -62.20 17.36
CA MET A 1 -7.09 -61.14 16.86
C MET A 1 -6.28 -59.86 16.71
N GLY A 2 -5.76 -59.62 15.50
CA GLY A 2 -5.03 -58.39 15.17
C GLY A 2 -5.97 -57.44 14.44
N ILE A 3 -6.21 -56.25 14.99
CA ILE A 3 -6.96 -55.20 14.31
C ILE A 3 -5.94 -54.16 13.86
N SER A 4 -5.62 -54.23 12.57
CA SER A 4 -4.93 -53.20 11.81
C SER A 4 -5.73 -51.90 11.89
N LYS A 5 -5.11 -50.82 12.39
CA LYS A 5 -5.65 -49.46 12.26
C LYS A 5 -4.93 -48.78 11.11
N THR A 6 -5.52 -48.87 9.93
CA THR A 6 -5.25 -47.94 8.82
C THR A 6 -5.62 -46.53 9.25
N PHE A 7 -4.63 -45.66 9.45
CA PHE A 7 -4.83 -44.22 9.54
C PHE A 7 -5.16 -43.70 8.14
N ALA A 8 -6.43 -43.38 7.90
CA ALA A 8 -6.81 -42.52 6.80
C ALA A 8 -6.35 -41.10 7.15
N ALA A 9 -5.38 -40.58 6.39
CA ALA A 9 -5.01 -39.18 6.46
C ALA A 9 -6.20 -38.35 5.93
N VAL A 10 -6.98 -37.79 6.85
CA VAL A 10 -7.95 -36.75 6.50
C VAL A 10 -7.11 -35.51 6.19
N ALA A 11 -7.05 -35.14 4.91
CA ALA A 11 -6.53 -33.85 4.49
C ALA A 11 -7.42 -32.78 5.15
N ALA A 12 -6.92 -32.17 6.22
CA ALA A 12 -7.53 -30.98 6.79
C ALA A 12 -7.39 -29.84 5.76
N LEU A 13 -8.42 -29.69 4.94
CA LEU A 13 -8.64 -28.48 4.18
C LEU A 13 -9.05 -27.42 5.21
N SER A 14 -8.09 -26.67 5.75
CA SER A 14 -8.40 -25.43 6.49
C SER A 14 -9.12 -24.53 5.49
N ALA A 15 -10.45 -24.55 5.52
CA ALA A 15 -11.26 -23.62 4.76
C ALA A 15 -10.93 -22.23 5.33
N VAL A 16 -10.16 -21.44 4.58
CA VAL A 16 -10.05 -20.00 4.83
C VAL A 16 -11.44 -19.44 4.55
N ALA A 17 -12.30 -19.45 5.56
CA ALA A 17 -13.65 -18.92 5.45
C ALA A 17 -13.55 -17.39 5.31
N SER A 18 -14.27 -16.81 4.35
CA SER A 18 -14.34 -15.35 4.26
C SER A 18 -15.07 -14.80 5.48
N ALA A 19 -14.68 -13.59 5.89
CA ALA A 19 -15.29 -12.75 6.90
C ALA A 19 -16.83 -12.71 6.83
N THR A 20 -17.39 -12.84 5.62
CA THR A 20 -18.81 -12.66 5.31
C THR A 20 -19.58 -13.98 5.18
N GLY A 21 -18.96 -15.12 5.50
CA GLY A 21 -19.58 -16.45 5.34
C GLY A 21 -19.65 -16.94 3.88
N SER A 22 -19.04 -16.18 2.95
CA SER A 22 -18.88 -16.57 1.54
C SER A 22 -17.65 -17.48 1.35
N SER A 23 -17.60 -18.20 0.22
CA SER A 23 -16.41 -18.99 -0.13
C SER A 23 -15.15 -18.14 -0.22
N ALA A 24 -13.98 -18.72 0.04
CA ALA A 24 -12.67 -18.10 -0.24
C ALA A 24 -12.56 -17.55 -1.69
N ARG A 25 -13.31 -18.15 -2.63
CA ARG A 25 -13.37 -17.73 -4.04
C ARG A 25 -14.03 -16.37 -4.24
N SER A 26 -14.89 -15.96 -3.31
CA SER A 26 -15.64 -14.70 -3.41
C SER A 26 -15.03 -13.60 -2.55
N ALA A 27 -13.80 -13.81 -2.05
CA ALA A 27 -13.16 -12.85 -1.18
C ALA A 27 -12.56 -11.67 -1.95
N VAL A 28 -12.58 -10.50 -1.32
CA VAL A 28 -11.95 -9.28 -1.82
C VAL A 28 -10.97 -8.75 -0.76
N ALA A 29 -9.72 -8.55 -1.15
CA ALA A 29 -8.72 -7.84 -0.38
C ALA A 29 -8.55 -6.42 -0.90
N THR A 30 -8.37 -5.42 -0.03
CA THR A 30 -8.04 -4.05 -0.44
C THR A 30 -6.92 -3.51 0.44
N TYR A 31 -5.78 -3.15 -0.16
CA TYR A 31 -4.71 -2.46 0.57
C TYR A 31 -5.22 -1.13 1.12
N TRP A 32 -4.77 -0.75 2.30
CA TRP A 32 -5.09 0.54 2.90
C TRP A 32 -3.89 1.11 3.66
N GLY A 33 -3.75 2.44 3.66
CA GLY A 33 -2.75 3.16 4.45
C GLY A 33 -2.02 4.25 3.68
N GLN A 34 -1.78 4.08 2.38
CA GLN A 34 -0.94 5.01 1.61
C GLN A 34 -1.67 6.23 1.02
N SER A 35 -3.00 6.18 0.91
CA SER A 35 -3.79 7.22 0.24
C SER A 35 -4.65 8.09 1.18
N GLY A 36 -4.56 7.88 2.50
CA GLY A 36 -5.36 8.60 3.50
C GLY A 36 -6.82 8.13 3.57
N GLY A 37 -7.64 8.80 4.37
CA GLY A 37 -9.07 8.48 4.53
C GLY A 37 -9.39 7.67 5.79
N SER A 38 -10.65 7.26 5.95
CA SER A 38 -11.13 6.55 7.14
C SER A 38 -11.11 5.04 6.92
N LEU A 39 -10.28 4.32 7.68
CA LEU A 39 -10.27 2.85 7.67
C LEU A 39 -11.66 2.30 8.07
N ARG A 40 -12.27 2.86 9.12
CA ARG A 40 -13.61 2.49 9.59
C ARG A 40 -14.67 2.42 8.48
N SER A 41 -14.64 3.35 7.52
CA SER A 41 -15.63 3.39 6.44
C SER A 41 -15.64 2.13 5.56
N TYR A 42 -14.48 1.53 5.32
CA TYR A 42 -14.36 0.25 4.60
C TYR A 42 -14.77 -0.94 5.47
N CYS A 43 -14.84 -0.72 6.78
CA CYS A 43 -15.19 -1.73 7.76
C CYS A 43 -16.70 -1.88 7.96
N ASP A 44 -17.47 -0.87 7.57
CA ASP A 44 -18.93 -0.92 7.60
C ASP A 44 -19.56 -1.64 6.42
N THR A 45 -18.83 -1.84 5.32
CA THR A 45 -19.35 -2.52 4.13
C THR A 45 -18.99 -4.00 4.08
N ALA A 46 -19.78 -4.81 3.36
CA ALA A 46 -19.51 -6.23 3.15
C ALA A 46 -18.59 -6.50 1.93
N ASP A 47 -18.06 -5.44 1.33
CA ASP A 47 -17.40 -5.50 0.01
C ASP A 47 -15.93 -5.90 0.08
N THR A 48 -15.35 -5.90 1.28
CA THR A 48 -13.95 -6.24 1.56
C THR A 48 -13.89 -7.24 2.71
N ASP A 49 -13.12 -8.31 2.53
CA ASP A 49 -12.90 -9.37 3.53
C ASP A 49 -11.52 -9.25 4.21
N TYR A 50 -10.48 -8.86 3.45
CA TYR A 50 -9.11 -8.69 3.95
C TYR A 50 -8.61 -7.26 3.74
N ILE A 51 -7.91 -6.70 4.73
CA ILE A 51 -7.29 -5.38 4.64
C ILE A 51 -5.82 -5.48 5.06
N PRO A 52 -4.90 -5.59 4.09
CA PRO A 52 -3.48 -5.37 4.32
C PRO A 52 -3.22 -3.89 4.63
N LEU A 53 -2.63 -3.62 5.80
CA LEU A 53 -2.28 -2.31 6.31
C LEU A 53 -0.84 -1.99 5.90
N GLY A 54 -0.71 -1.14 4.89
CA GLY A 54 0.58 -0.74 4.33
C GLY A 54 1.10 0.55 4.98
N PHE A 55 2.30 0.59 5.58
CA PHE A 55 3.29 -0.51 5.66
C PHE A 55 4.24 -0.42 6.86
N ILE A 56 4.82 -1.58 7.19
CA ILE A 56 6.17 -1.68 7.75
C ILE A 56 7.19 -1.62 6.61
N ASN A 57 7.80 -0.45 6.38
CA ASN A 57 8.64 -0.18 5.21
C ASN A 57 10.12 0.08 5.52
N TYR A 58 10.54 -0.12 6.77
CA TYR A 58 11.96 -0.28 7.14
C TYR A 58 12.06 -1.56 7.96
N PHE A 59 13.08 -2.39 7.70
CA PHE A 59 13.34 -3.58 8.51
C PHE A 59 14.40 -3.27 9.58
N PRO A 60 14.59 -4.15 10.59
CA PRO A 60 15.38 -3.80 11.77
C PRO A 60 16.77 -3.21 11.49
N GLU A 61 17.49 -3.73 10.51
CA GLU A 61 18.79 -3.19 10.09
C GLU A 61 18.69 -1.73 9.62
N GLN A 62 17.68 -1.40 8.82
CA GLN A 62 17.46 -0.05 8.30
C GLN A 62 16.71 0.86 9.29
N GLY A 63 16.05 0.29 10.30
CA GLY A 63 15.18 0.98 11.27
C GLY A 63 15.77 1.16 12.68
N ASN A 64 17.09 1.10 12.82
CA ASN A 64 17.78 1.28 14.11
C ASN A 64 17.49 0.18 15.15
N GLY A 65 17.36 -1.07 14.72
CA GLY A 65 17.09 -2.23 15.59
C GLY A 65 15.63 -2.59 15.73
N TRP A 66 14.71 -1.65 15.48
CA TRP A 66 13.27 -1.92 15.35
C TRP A 66 12.81 -1.61 13.92
N PRO A 67 11.72 -2.21 13.42
CA PRO A 67 11.19 -1.85 12.11
C PRO A 67 10.68 -0.41 12.06
N GLY A 68 10.48 0.13 10.86
CA GLY A 68 9.83 1.43 10.65
C GLY A 68 8.48 1.30 9.98
N SER A 69 7.56 2.20 10.32
CA SER A 69 6.19 2.18 9.81
C SER A 69 5.85 3.48 9.08
N ASN A 70 5.13 3.38 7.97
CA ASN A 70 4.60 4.52 7.24
C ASN A 70 3.18 4.22 6.75
N TYR A 71 2.21 5.03 7.17
CA TYR A 71 0.83 4.97 6.71
C TYR A 71 0.40 6.31 6.09
N ALA A 72 1.32 6.97 5.38
CA ALA A 72 1.13 8.27 4.73
C ALA A 72 0.35 9.28 5.61
N SER A 73 -0.71 9.88 5.08
CA SER A 73 -1.59 10.81 5.82
C SER A 73 -2.56 10.10 6.78
N SER A 74 -2.60 8.77 6.78
CA SER A 74 -3.48 7.94 7.60
C SER A 74 -2.99 7.77 9.04
N CYS A 75 -1.70 8.04 9.30
CA CYS A 75 -1.16 8.11 10.66
C CYS A 75 -0.09 9.21 10.75
N TRP A 76 -0.21 10.05 11.77
CA TRP A 76 0.81 11.00 12.17
C TRP A 76 1.08 10.79 13.65
N ALA A 77 2.32 10.43 13.99
CA ALA A 77 2.71 10.17 15.37
C ALA A 77 4.21 10.40 15.57
N SER A 78 4.60 10.46 16.84
CA SER A 78 6.02 10.37 17.20
C SER A 78 6.53 8.96 16.95
N THR A 79 7.85 8.78 17.01
CA THR A 79 8.45 7.45 16.88
C THR A 79 8.98 6.95 18.22
N TYR A 80 9.03 5.63 18.36
CA TYR A 80 9.74 4.99 19.47
C TYR A 80 11.25 5.22 19.35
N THR A 81 11.95 5.28 20.49
CA THR A 81 13.40 5.18 20.51
C THR A 81 13.81 3.71 20.43
N ALA A 82 14.44 3.32 19.32
CA ALA A 82 14.88 1.95 19.08
C ALA A 82 16.26 1.69 19.74
N PRO A 83 16.63 0.42 19.99
CA PRO A 83 17.83 0.06 20.76
C PRO A 83 19.15 0.12 19.98
N GLY A 84 19.12 0.43 18.69
CA GLY A 84 20.26 0.26 17.79
C GLY A 84 20.31 -1.13 17.17
N TYR A 85 21.08 -1.24 16.08
CA TYR A 85 21.29 -2.50 15.35
C TYR A 85 22.77 -2.89 15.40
N ASN A 86 23.06 -4.14 15.81
CA ASN A 86 24.43 -4.67 15.90
C ASN A 86 25.45 -3.74 16.61
N GLY A 87 25.01 -3.10 17.69
CA GLY A 87 25.83 -2.19 18.49
C GLY A 87 25.98 -0.78 17.93
N VAL A 88 25.28 -0.45 16.83
CA VAL A 88 25.23 0.90 16.25
C VAL A 88 23.87 1.51 16.52
N ASP A 89 23.85 2.67 17.18
CA ASP A 89 22.63 3.44 17.43
C ASP A 89 22.62 4.71 16.57
N ASN A 90 21.63 4.82 15.68
CA ASN A 90 21.36 5.96 14.84
C ASN A 90 19.92 6.44 15.03
N LEU A 91 19.76 7.44 15.90
CA LEU A 91 18.46 8.02 16.24
C LEU A 91 17.67 8.59 15.05
N LEU A 92 18.34 8.94 13.93
CA LEU A 92 17.66 9.40 12.71
C LEU A 92 16.89 8.27 12.00
N HIS A 93 17.16 7.02 12.37
CA HIS A 93 16.49 5.82 11.86
C HIS A 93 15.44 5.27 12.82
N ASN A 94 15.08 6.01 13.89
CA ASN A 94 13.89 5.72 14.69
C ASN A 94 12.62 6.01 13.89
N ARG A 95 12.09 4.98 13.20
CA ARG A 95 10.99 5.10 12.22
C ARG A 95 9.69 4.41 12.65
N LEU A 96 9.65 3.69 13.76
CA LEU A 96 8.43 3.04 14.24
C LEU A 96 7.50 4.05 14.90
N PHE A 97 6.30 4.27 14.36
CA PHE A 97 5.33 5.13 15.02
C PHE A 97 4.94 4.56 16.39
N ASN A 98 4.88 5.43 17.40
CA ASN A 98 4.61 5.02 18.77
C ASN A 98 3.13 4.90 19.14
N HIS A 99 2.27 5.39 18.27
CA HIS A 99 0.83 5.17 18.29
C HIS A 99 0.29 5.50 16.89
N CYS A 100 -0.80 4.86 16.49
CA CYS A 100 -1.59 5.31 15.35
C CYS A 100 -3.07 5.32 15.75
N PRO A 101 -3.56 6.37 16.45
CA PRO A 101 -4.80 6.29 17.22
C PRO A 101 -6.01 5.89 16.38
N GLY A 102 -6.21 6.52 15.21
CA GLY A 102 -7.32 6.16 14.32
C GLY A 102 -7.23 4.71 13.80
N ILE A 103 -6.03 4.28 13.42
CA ILE A 103 -5.80 2.92 12.91
C ILE A 103 -6.02 1.88 14.01
N ALA A 104 -5.48 2.12 15.21
CA ALA A 104 -5.55 1.23 16.37
C ALA A 104 -7.01 0.87 16.71
N GLN A 105 -7.87 1.88 16.82
CA GLN A 105 -9.29 1.70 17.13
C GLN A 105 -10.03 1.00 15.99
N ASP A 106 -9.70 1.38 14.75
CA ASP A 106 -10.38 0.86 13.59
C ASP A 106 -10.05 -0.61 13.32
N ILE A 107 -8.83 -1.08 13.62
CA ILE A 107 -8.49 -2.51 13.49
C ILE A 107 -9.46 -3.38 14.28
N GLN A 108 -9.65 -3.09 15.58
CA GLN A 108 -10.56 -3.85 16.44
C GLN A 108 -12.00 -3.77 15.93
N TYR A 109 -12.40 -2.59 15.46
CA TYR A 109 -13.72 -2.40 14.86
C TYR A 109 -13.90 -3.25 13.60
N CYS A 110 -12.95 -3.25 12.68
CA CYS A 110 -12.98 -4.05 11.45
C CYS A 110 -13.06 -5.54 11.76
N GLN A 111 -12.31 -6.01 12.75
CA GLN A 111 -12.37 -7.39 13.23
C GLN A 111 -13.74 -7.73 13.81
N SER A 112 -14.38 -6.81 14.54
CA SER A 112 -15.76 -6.98 15.01
C SER A 112 -16.79 -7.11 13.88
N LYS A 113 -16.46 -6.58 12.69
CA LYS A 113 -17.23 -6.72 11.44
C LYS A 113 -16.83 -7.95 10.62
N GLY A 114 -15.98 -8.82 11.18
CA GLY A 114 -15.52 -10.06 10.58
C GLY A 114 -14.29 -9.91 9.69
N LYS A 115 -13.81 -8.69 9.43
CA LYS A 115 -12.70 -8.44 8.49
C LYS A 115 -11.38 -8.92 9.05
N LYS A 116 -10.50 -9.35 8.16
CA LYS A 116 -9.15 -9.78 8.48
C LYS A 116 -8.17 -8.63 8.27
N MET A 117 -7.54 -8.20 9.36
CA MET A 117 -6.60 -7.09 9.38
C MET A 117 -5.18 -7.63 9.36
N LEU A 118 -4.43 -7.34 8.29
CA LEU A 118 -3.09 -7.90 8.10
C LEU A 118 -2.07 -6.77 8.16
N LEU A 119 -0.95 -6.98 8.86
CA LEU A 119 0.16 -6.02 8.83
C LEU A 119 0.97 -6.29 7.56
N SER A 120 1.08 -5.30 6.66
CA SER A 120 1.84 -5.47 5.41
C SER A 120 3.26 -4.94 5.53
N LEU A 121 4.22 -5.74 5.05
CA LEU A 121 5.64 -5.49 5.09
C LEU A 121 6.15 -5.18 3.68
N GLY A 122 6.97 -4.13 3.57
CA GLY A 122 7.63 -3.75 2.34
C GLY A 122 6.98 -2.56 1.64
N GLY A 123 6.45 -2.80 0.45
CA GLY A 123 5.91 -1.83 -0.50
C GLY A 123 6.97 -1.25 -1.45
N GLY A 124 6.54 -0.36 -2.35
CA GLY A 124 7.40 0.23 -3.38
C GLY A 124 8.69 0.95 -2.93
N PRO A 125 8.79 1.61 -1.75
CA PRO A 125 10.02 2.29 -1.34
C PRO A 125 11.21 1.33 -1.18
N ASN A 126 12.39 1.71 -1.71
CA ASN A 126 13.62 0.92 -1.55
C ASN A 126 14.32 1.26 -0.21
N THR A 127 13.66 0.92 0.91
CA THR A 127 14.09 1.29 2.28
C THR A 127 14.24 0.11 3.23
N TYR A 128 14.09 -1.11 2.73
CA TYR A 128 14.12 -2.33 3.52
C TYR A 128 14.89 -3.43 2.79
N SER A 129 15.57 -4.27 3.56
CA SER A 129 16.10 -5.55 3.12
C SER A 129 16.18 -6.51 4.31
N LEU A 130 16.04 -7.80 4.05
CA LEU A 130 16.16 -8.85 5.07
C LEU A 130 17.13 -9.90 4.57
N THR A 131 18.24 -10.07 5.29
CA THR A 131 19.32 -10.96 4.89
C THR A 131 19.70 -11.83 6.09
N GLY A 132 19.77 -13.15 5.89
CA GLY A 132 20.21 -14.08 6.92
C GLY A 132 19.08 -14.60 7.81
N LYS A 133 19.26 -15.84 8.27
CA LYS A 133 18.26 -16.57 9.06
C LYS A 133 17.99 -15.89 10.40
N GLU A 134 19.05 -15.44 11.07
CA GLU A 134 19.00 -14.86 12.41
C GLU A 134 18.21 -13.55 12.41
N ASP A 135 18.44 -12.68 11.43
CA ASP A 135 17.71 -11.42 11.29
C ASP A 135 16.25 -11.67 10.93
N GLY A 136 15.97 -12.68 10.10
CA GLY A 136 14.61 -13.13 9.80
C GLY A 136 13.85 -13.63 11.03
N GLU A 137 14.47 -14.49 11.84
CA GLU A 137 13.87 -15.01 13.08
C GLU A 137 13.69 -13.89 14.12
N SER A 138 14.69 -13.03 14.29
CA SER A 138 14.62 -11.88 15.21
C SER A 138 13.50 -10.90 14.82
N PHE A 139 13.34 -10.64 13.52
CA PHE A 139 12.28 -9.75 13.05
C PHE A 139 10.89 -10.36 13.24
N ALA A 140 10.73 -11.66 13.00
CA ALA A 140 9.49 -12.38 13.32
C ALA A 140 9.16 -12.30 14.82
N ASP A 141 10.15 -12.47 15.69
CA ASP A 141 9.99 -12.37 17.15
C ASP A 141 9.49 -10.97 17.55
N PHE A 142 10.08 -9.92 16.98
CA PHE A 142 9.62 -8.54 17.20
C PHE A 142 8.18 -8.34 16.75
N LEU A 143 7.83 -8.74 15.52
CA LEU A 143 6.49 -8.53 14.98
C LEU A 143 5.42 -9.26 15.76
N TRP A 144 5.70 -10.50 16.16
CA TRP A 144 4.77 -11.28 16.97
C TRP A 144 4.53 -10.63 18.34
N ALA A 145 5.57 -10.12 19.00
CA ALA A 145 5.42 -9.44 20.28
C ALA A 145 4.71 -8.08 20.15
N ALA A 146 5.07 -7.29 19.13
CA ALA A 146 4.55 -5.93 18.93
C ALA A 146 3.14 -5.86 18.35
N TYR A 147 2.72 -6.86 17.55
CA TYR A 147 1.44 -6.86 16.82
C TYR A 147 0.60 -8.13 17.02
N GLY A 148 1.15 -9.18 17.63
CA GLY A 148 0.43 -10.39 18.04
C GLY A 148 -0.21 -10.26 19.42
N PRO A 149 -0.61 -11.38 20.04
CA PRO A 149 -1.14 -11.42 21.40
C PRO A 149 -0.19 -10.78 22.42
N SER A 150 -0.73 -9.95 23.31
CA SER A 150 0.05 -9.34 24.38
C SER A 150 0.47 -10.39 25.43
N THR A 151 1.64 -10.19 26.02
CA THR A 151 2.23 -11.04 27.06
C THR A 151 2.87 -10.14 28.13
N ASP A 152 2.89 -10.59 29.39
CA ASP A 152 3.45 -9.81 30.49
C ASP A 152 4.99 -9.65 30.36
N GLU A 153 5.63 -10.55 29.61
CA GLU A 153 7.06 -10.55 29.34
C GLU A 153 7.48 -9.45 28.35
N TRP A 154 6.58 -9.01 27.47
CA TRP A 154 6.89 -8.00 26.46
C TRP A 154 6.66 -6.59 26.99
N THR A 155 7.77 -5.88 27.24
CA THR A 155 7.74 -4.46 27.63
C THR A 155 8.11 -3.53 26.47
N GLY A 156 8.11 -4.04 25.24
CA GLY A 156 8.50 -3.30 24.03
C GLY A 156 7.33 -2.56 23.37
N PRO A 157 7.52 -2.09 22.12
CA PRO A 157 6.50 -1.38 21.36
C PRO A 157 5.18 -2.12 21.22
N ARG A 158 4.08 -1.36 21.25
CA ARG A 158 2.72 -1.80 20.93
C ARG A 158 2.00 -0.74 20.08
N PRO A 159 2.42 -0.54 18.81
CA PRO A 159 2.02 0.64 18.01
C PRO A 159 0.51 0.77 17.74
N PHE A 160 -0.21 -0.35 17.78
CA PHE A 160 -1.65 -0.42 17.49
C PHE A 160 -2.51 -0.62 18.73
N ASP A 161 -1.95 -0.60 19.94
CA ASP A 161 -2.78 -0.62 21.14
C ASP A 161 -3.51 0.72 21.29
N PRO A 162 -4.82 0.72 21.60
CA PRO A 162 -5.57 1.95 21.78
C PRO A 162 -5.03 2.76 22.96
N LEU A 163 -5.01 4.09 22.80
CA LEU A 163 -4.55 5.00 23.84
C LEU A 163 -5.58 5.09 24.99
N PRO A 164 -5.14 5.49 26.20
CA PRO A 164 -6.07 5.76 27.30
C PRO A 164 -7.16 6.76 26.92
N GLY A 165 -8.40 6.47 27.31
CA GLY A 165 -9.59 7.28 26.98
C GLY A 165 -10.12 7.09 25.56
N THR A 166 -9.66 6.09 24.81
CA THR A 166 -10.09 5.82 23.44
C THR A 166 -10.84 4.48 23.32
N GLU A 167 -11.70 4.34 22.29
CA GLU A 167 -12.39 3.07 22.01
C GLU A 167 -11.38 1.91 21.92
N GLY A 168 -11.64 0.81 22.63
CA GLY A 168 -10.74 -0.35 22.67
C GLY A 168 -9.63 -0.26 23.73
N GLU A 169 -9.61 0.79 24.56
CA GLU A 169 -8.67 0.90 25.68
C GLU A 169 -8.62 -0.38 26.53
N GLY A 170 -7.41 -0.79 26.90
CA GLY A 170 -7.16 -1.99 27.72
C GLY A 170 -7.30 -3.31 26.97
N ILE A 171 -7.69 -3.27 25.69
CA ILE A 171 -7.72 -4.44 24.82
C ILE A 171 -6.53 -4.32 23.87
N ALA A 172 -5.62 -5.27 23.96
CA ALA A 172 -4.50 -5.36 23.02
C ALA A 172 -5.01 -5.57 21.59
N THR A 173 -4.56 -4.75 20.66
CA THR A 173 -4.87 -4.94 19.24
C THR A 173 -3.96 -6.02 18.68
N VAL A 174 -4.57 -7.06 18.12
CA VAL A 174 -3.87 -8.21 17.55
C VAL A 174 -4.21 -8.30 16.07
N VAL A 175 -3.22 -8.24 15.18
CA VAL A 175 -3.47 -8.40 13.74
C VAL A 175 -3.82 -9.85 13.42
N ASP A 176 -4.62 -10.09 12.37
CA ASP A 176 -5.00 -11.43 11.90
C ASP A 176 -3.88 -12.11 11.10
N GLY A 177 -2.73 -11.48 10.92
CA GLY A 177 -1.63 -12.04 10.15
C GLY A 177 -0.68 -11.00 9.57
N PHE A 178 0.22 -11.49 8.73
CA PHE A 178 1.29 -10.71 8.13
C PHE A 178 1.28 -10.89 6.62
N ASP A 179 1.33 -9.77 5.92
CA ASP A 179 1.39 -9.69 4.47
C ASP A 179 2.79 -9.28 4.00
N PHE A 180 3.29 -9.95 2.97
CA PHE A 180 4.59 -9.70 2.39
C PHE A 180 4.42 -9.07 1.00
N ASP A 181 4.61 -7.75 0.92
CA ASP A 181 4.63 -6.99 -0.32
C ASP A 181 6.08 -6.58 -0.63
N ILE A 182 6.89 -7.58 -0.95
CA ILE A 182 8.33 -7.41 -1.14
C ILE A 182 8.58 -7.08 -2.61
N GLU A 183 8.99 -5.84 -2.88
CA GLU A 183 9.14 -5.31 -4.24
C GLU A 183 10.60 -5.15 -4.68
N HIS A 184 11.55 -5.54 -3.82
CA HIS A 184 12.98 -5.47 -4.09
C HIS A 184 13.63 -6.85 -3.95
N PRO A 185 14.52 -7.26 -4.86
CA PRO A 185 15.19 -8.55 -4.78
C PRO A 185 16.05 -8.64 -3.51
N ASP A 186 16.00 -9.78 -2.85
CA ASP A 186 16.92 -10.09 -1.76
C ASP A 186 18.30 -10.51 -2.29
N THR A 187 19.29 -10.57 -1.40
CA THR A 187 20.67 -10.95 -1.74
C THR A 187 21.04 -12.36 -1.24
N ASP A 188 20.12 -13.04 -0.57
CA ASP A 188 20.38 -14.28 0.18
C ASP A 188 19.52 -15.47 -0.25
N LYS A 189 18.85 -15.36 -1.40
CA LYS A 189 17.92 -16.38 -1.94
C LYS A 189 16.71 -16.60 -1.01
N SER A 190 16.21 -15.50 -0.48
CA SER A 190 15.11 -15.38 0.47
C SER A 190 15.34 -16.12 1.79
N ALA A 191 16.58 -16.37 2.21
CA ALA A 191 16.86 -17.13 3.42
C ALA A 191 16.29 -16.43 4.66
N GLY A 192 16.43 -15.11 4.78
CA GLY A 192 15.83 -14.31 5.85
C GLY A 192 14.31 -14.34 5.84
N TYR A 193 13.67 -14.13 4.70
CA TYR A 193 12.21 -14.17 4.58
C TYR A 193 11.61 -15.54 4.88
N ILE A 194 12.24 -16.62 4.39
CA ILE A 194 11.81 -18.00 4.68
C ILE A 194 11.91 -18.28 6.18
N ALA A 195 13.02 -17.87 6.82
CA ALA A 195 13.22 -18.05 8.26
C ALA A 195 12.15 -17.28 9.06
N MET A 196 11.90 -16.03 8.69
CA MET A 196 10.89 -15.17 9.28
C MET A 196 9.48 -15.77 9.21
N ILE A 197 9.05 -16.21 8.01
CA ILE A 197 7.70 -16.79 7.84
C ILE A 197 7.57 -18.09 8.65
N ASN A 198 8.59 -18.96 8.61
CA ASN A 198 8.56 -20.21 9.38
C ASN A 198 8.54 -19.93 10.89
N ARG A 199 9.24 -18.91 11.36
CA ARG A 199 9.22 -18.46 12.76
C ARG A 199 7.84 -17.94 13.17
N LEU A 200 7.21 -17.08 12.36
CA LEU A 200 5.83 -16.62 12.58
C LEU A 200 4.85 -17.79 12.64
N ARG A 201 4.95 -18.75 11.71
CA ARG A 201 4.10 -19.96 11.72
C ARG A 201 4.24 -20.79 12.98
N ASN A 202 5.41 -20.82 13.60
CA ASN A 202 5.63 -21.53 14.87
C ASN A 202 4.95 -20.82 16.06
N TYR A 203 4.73 -19.50 15.97
CA TYR A 203 3.99 -18.75 16.99
C TYR A 203 2.49 -18.89 16.86
N PHE A 204 1.99 -19.15 15.65
CA PHE A 204 0.56 -19.28 15.42
C PHE A 204 0.01 -20.52 16.17
N PRO A 205 -0.96 -20.33 17.09
CA PRO A 205 -1.56 -21.46 17.78
C PRO A 205 -2.15 -22.47 16.81
N GLU A 206 -2.11 -23.75 17.16
CA GLU A 206 -2.72 -24.80 16.33
C GLU A 206 -4.22 -24.52 16.13
N GLY A 207 -4.68 -24.62 14.88
CA GLY A 207 -6.08 -24.33 14.53
C GLY A 207 -6.46 -22.84 14.54
N SER A 208 -5.51 -21.93 14.78
CA SER A 208 -5.75 -20.49 14.67
C SER A 208 -6.00 -20.05 13.22
N ASN A 209 -6.58 -18.86 13.08
CA ASN A 209 -6.90 -18.24 11.79
C ASN A 209 -5.86 -17.19 11.37
N TYR A 210 -4.65 -17.23 11.92
CA TYR A 210 -3.59 -16.30 11.52
C TYR A 210 -3.12 -16.59 10.11
N LEU A 211 -2.93 -15.54 9.32
CA LEU A 211 -2.62 -15.62 7.89
C LEU A 211 -1.19 -15.17 7.60
N ILE A 212 -0.57 -15.84 6.63
CA ILE A 212 0.59 -15.31 5.90
C ILE A 212 0.16 -15.10 4.45
N THR A 213 0.26 -13.87 3.97
CA THR A 213 -0.13 -13.51 2.60
C THR A 213 1.03 -12.85 1.85
N GLY A 214 0.95 -12.80 0.52
CA GLY A 214 2.02 -12.21 -0.29
C GLY A 214 1.54 -11.61 -1.60
N ALA A 215 2.27 -10.60 -2.07
CA ALA A 215 1.91 -9.77 -3.23
C ALA A 215 3.00 -9.74 -4.34
N PRO A 216 3.37 -10.87 -4.95
CA PRO A 216 4.34 -10.86 -6.05
C PRO A 216 3.80 -10.09 -7.27
N GLN A 217 4.68 -9.61 -8.14
CA GLN A 217 4.28 -9.07 -9.45
C GLN A 217 3.92 -10.19 -10.43
N CYS A 218 3.34 -9.86 -11.59
CA CYS A 218 2.80 -10.88 -12.49
C CYS A 218 3.81 -11.75 -13.22
N VAL A 219 5.10 -11.39 -13.27
CA VAL A 219 6.11 -12.20 -13.93
C VAL A 219 6.34 -13.49 -13.14
N VAL A 220 6.27 -14.65 -13.81
CA VAL A 220 6.44 -15.95 -13.13
C VAL A 220 7.91 -16.29 -12.99
N ASN A 221 8.22 -16.77 -11.78
CA ASN A 221 9.48 -16.58 -11.06
C ASN A 221 9.70 -15.11 -10.73
N ASP A 222 8.78 -14.53 -9.96
CA ASP A 222 8.91 -13.19 -9.41
C ASP A 222 10.26 -13.02 -8.71
N ALA A 223 11.00 -11.97 -9.07
CA ALA A 223 12.38 -11.77 -8.64
C ALA A 223 12.52 -11.54 -7.13
N ASN A 224 11.44 -11.12 -6.47
CA ASN A 224 11.46 -10.70 -5.07
C ASN A 224 10.91 -11.79 -4.15
N MET A 225 9.88 -12.51 -4.61
CA MET A 225 9.07 -13.37 -3.75
C MET A 225 9.04 -14.83 -4.15
N ASP A 226 9.50 -15.22 -5.35
CA ASP A 226 9.35 -16.61 -5.81
C ASP A 226 9.97 -17.61 -4.84
N LEU A 227 11.21 -17.38 -4.40
CA LEU A 227 11.91 -18.31 -3.51
C LEU A 227 11.28 -18.39 -2.12
N MET A 228 10.83 -17.27 -1.53
CA MET A 228 10.10 -17.33 -0.26
C MET A 228 8.74 -18.06 -0.40
N ILE A 229 8.02 -17.86 -1.51
CA ILE A 229 6.76 -18.55 -1.79
C ILE A 229 6.97 -20.07 -1.89
N GLN A 230 8.05 -20.49 -2.55
CA GLN A 230 8.40 -21.91 -2.63
C GLN A 230 8.88 -22.48 -1.30
N GLY A 231 9.62 -21.69 -0.52
CA GLY A 231 10.33 -22.12 0.70
C GLY A 231 9.52 -22.05 1.99
N ALA A 232 8.44 -21.27 2.03
CA ALA A 232 7.61 -21.06 3.22
C ALA A 232 6.11 -21.17 2.90
N LYS A 233 5.27 -21.39 3.92
CA LYS A 233 3.83 -21.62 3.74
C LYS A 233 3.06 -20.30 3.74
N PHE A 234 2.54 -19.90 2.58
CA PHE A 234 1.55 -18.84 2.42
C PHE A 234 0.12 -19.40 2.39
N ASP A 235 -0.85 -18.63 2.88
CA ASP A 235 -2.28 -18.94 2.80
C ASP A 235 -2.93 -18.32 1.56
N ILE A 236 -2.53 -17.09 1.19
CA ILE A 236 -3.06 -16.35 0.05
C ILE A 236 -1.91 -15.65 -0.67
N ILE A 237 -1.90 -15.73 -1.99
CA ILE A 237 -1.00 -14.99 -2.88
C ILE A 237 -1.89 -14.14 -3.79
N TRP A 238 -1.81 -12.83 -3.66
CA TRP A 238 -2.50 -11.88 -4.53
C TRP A 238 -1.52 -11.27 -5.51
N VAL A 239 -1.35 -11.92 -6.66
CA VAL A 239 -0.43 -11.48 -7.70
C VAL A 239 -0.88 -10.13 -8.25
N GLN A 240 0.02 -9.17 -8.30
CA GLN A 240 -0.20 -7.85 -8.86
C GLN A 240 -0.24 -7.94 -10.40
N PHE A 241 -1.43 -8.15 -10.97
CA PHE A 241 -1.63 -8.26 -12.41
C PHE A 241 -1.81 -6.90 -13.10
N TYR A 242 -0.95 -5.95 -12.73
CA TYR A 242 -0.87 -4.58 -13.24
C TYR A 242 0.60 -4.11 -13.28
N ASN A 243 0.87 -2.95 -13.87
CA ASN A 243 2.19 -2.32 -14.04
C ASN A 243 3.22 -3.06 -14.91
N THR A 244 3.02 -4.33 -15.26
CA THR A 244 3.88 -5.09 -16.17
C THR A 244 3.10 -5.64 -17.37
N ASP A 245 3.35 -5.10 -18.57
CA ASP A 245 2.75 -5.55 -19.83
C ASP A 245 3.28 -6.93 -20.21
N GLY A 246 2.41 -7.78 -20.74
CA GLY A 246 2.74 -9.15 -21.08
C GLY A 246 2.30 -10.17 -20.05
N CYS A 247 2.00 -9.77 -18.81
CA CYS A 247 1.47 -10.69 -17.80
C CYS A 247 0.26 -10.17 -17.02
N ALA A 248 -0.21 -8.95 -17.31
CA ALA A 248 -1.27 -8.29 -16.57
C ALA A 248 -2.67 -8.83 -16.92
N ALA A 249 -3.65 -8.55 -16.06
CA ALA A 249 -5.05 -8.89 -16.33
C ALA A 249 -5.58 -8.12 -17.56
N ARG A 250 -5.02 -6.93 -17.82
CA ARG A 250 -5.30 -6.15 -19.03
C ARG A 250 -4.90 -6.90 -20.31
N ASP A 251 -3.83 -7.70 -20.29
CA ASP A 251 -3.43 -8.52 -21.43
C ASP A 251 -4.48 -9.59 -21.77
N TRP A 252 -5.08 -10.20 -20.75
CA TRP A 252 -6.19 -11.13 -20.94
C TRP A 252 -7.35 -10.46 -21.69
N VAL A 253 -7.77 -9.28 -21.23
CA VAL A 253 -8.90 -8.55 -21.84
C VAL A 253 -8.59 -8.12 -23.27
N LYS A 254 -7.35 -7.69 -23.56
CA LYS A 254 -6.90 -7.33 -24.92
C LYS A 254 -6.98 -8.52 -25.88
N LEU A 255 -6.54 -9.71 -25.43
CA LEU A 255 -6.47 -10.92 -26.24
C LEU A 255 -7.82 -11.65 -26.38
N ASN A 256 -8.77 -11.37 -25.48
CA ASN A 256 -10.05 -12.10 -25.38
C ASN A 256 -11.30 -11.22 -25.65
N PRO A 257 -11.35 -10.39 -26.72
CA PRO A 257 -12.48 -9.48 -26.95
C PRO A 257 -13.80 -10.19 -27.27
N ASN A 258 -13.76 -11.48 -27.62
CA ASN A 258 -14.94 -12.27 -27.98
C ASN A 258 -15.37 -13.27 -26.90
N TYR A 259 -14.68 -13.34 -25.76
CA TYR A 259 -14.91 -14.37 -24.75
C TYR A 259 -16.36 -14.39 -24.25
N GLU A 260 -17.00 -13.23 -24.04
CA GLU A 260 -18.40 -13.17 -23.61
C GLU A 260 -19.37 -13.87 -24.59
N LYS A 261 -19.02 -13.93 -25.88
CA LYS A 261 -19.83 -14.59 -26.91
C LYS A 261 -19.46 -16.05 -27.09
N THR A 262 -18.18 -16.39 -26.94
CA THR A 262 -17.65 -17.72 -27.28
C THR A 262 -17.48 -18.65 -26.09
N GLY A 263 -17.21 -18.10 -24.90
CA GLY A 263 -16.76 -18.86 -23.73
C GLY A 263 -15.42 -19.57 -23.94
N VAL A 264 -14.60 -19.08 -24.88
CA VAL A 264 -13.34 -19.70 -25.28
C VAL A 264 -12.24 -18.64 -25.23
N GLU A 265 -11.20 -18.93 -24.47
CA GLU A 265 -9.98 -18.12 -24.40
C GLU A 265 -9.17 -18.25 -25.71
N THR A 266 -8.65 -17.12 -26.19
CA THR A 266 -7.78 -17.04 -27.36
C THR A 266 -6.41 -17.65 -27.05
N THR A 267 -5.87 -18.46 -27.97
CA THR A 267 -4.47 -18.90 -27.89
C THR A 267 -3.53 -17.69 -27.92
N VAL A 268 -2.72 -17.52 -26.87
CA VAL A 268 -1.74 -16.43 -26.79
C VAL A 268 -0.67 -16.59 -27.89
N PRO A 269 -0.32 -15.52 -28.64
CA PRO A 269 0.78 -15.55 -29.59
C PRO A 269 2.10 -15.98 -28.93
N LYS A 270 2.90 -16.79 -29.62
CA LYS A 270 4.15 -17.37 -29.06
C LYS A 270 5.17 -16.31 -28.65
N ASP A 271 5.15 -15.16 -29.31
CA ASP A 271 6.00 -14.00 -29.10
C ASP A 271 5.38 -12.94 -28.19
N TYR A 272 4.19 -13.19 -27.62
CA TYR A 272 3.59 -12.27 -26.67
C TYR A 272 4.49 -12.16 -25.43
N PRO A 273 4.83 -10.93 -24.97
CA PRO A 273 5.71 -10.75 -23.82
C PRO A 273 5.22 -11.57 -22.63
N PHE A 274 6.13 -12.27 -21.93
CA PHE A 274 5.86 -13.15 -20.79
C PHE A 274 4.78 -14.25 -20.98
N GLY A 275 4.24 -14.44 -22.18
CA GLY A 275 3.21 -15.43 -22.46
C GLY A 275 1.77 -14.98 -22.16
N GLY A 276 1.53 -13.67 -21.99
CA GLY A 276 0.20 -13.14 -21.69
C GLY A 276 -0.17 -13.27 -20.21
N PHE A 277 -1.46 -13.03 -19.90
CA PHE A 277 -1.96 -13.09 -18.52
C PHE A 277 -1.54 -14.39 -17.82
N SER A 278 -0.75 -14.24 -16.75
CA SER A 278 0.08 -15.32 -16.23
C SER A 278 -0.56 -16.12 -15.09
N TYR A 279 -1.89 -16.07 -14.92
CA TYR A 279 -2.59 -16.74 -13.81
C TYR A 279 -2.30 -18.25 -13.76
N ASP A 280 -2.44 -18.96 -14.88
CA ASP A 280 -2.20 -20.40 -14.92
C ASP A 280 -0.72 -20.75 -14.72
N ALA A 281 0.20 -19.91 -15.19
CA ALA A 281 1.62 -20.07 -14.95
C ALA A 281 1.94 -19.89 -13.46
N TRP A 282 1.31 -18.95 -12.77
CA TRP A 282 1.38 -18.78 -11.32
C TRP A 282 0.79 -19.97 -10.57
N LEU A 283 -0.40 -20.45 -10.96
CA LEU A 283 -1.02 -21.63 -10.35
C LEU A 283 -0.09 -22.84 -10.45
N LYS A 284 0.48 -23.08 -11.64
CA LYS A 284 1.48 -24.12 -11.86
C LYS A 284 2.74 -23.92 -11.00
N ARG A 285 3.19 -22.67 -10.83
CA ARG A 285 4.36 -22.36 -9.99
C ARG A 285 4.09 -22.61 -8.51
N LEU A 286 2.90 -22.27 -8.02
CA LEU A 286 2.47 -22.60 -6.65
C LEU A 286 2.44 -24.10 -6.45
N GLN A 287 1.88 -24.85 -7.40
CA GLN A 287 1.72 -26.31 -7.33
C GLN A 287 2.99 -27.09 -7.71
N ALA A 288 4.11 -26.42 -7.97
CA ALA A 288 5.37 -27.06 -8.33
C ALA A 288 5.81 -28.08 -7.26
N PRO A 289 6.44 -29.20 -7.64
CA PRO A 289 6.93 -30.19 -6.68
C PRO A 289 7.83 -29.55 -5.63
N GLY A 290 7.53 -29.79 -4.36
CA GLY A 290 8.30 -29.26 -3.22
C GLY A 290 7.86 -27.89 -2.71
N SER A 291 7.03 -27.16 -3.45
CA SER A 291 6.47 -25.87 -3.01
C SER A 291 5.74 -26.00 -1.67
N LYS A 292 6.11 -25.16 -0.71
CA LYS A 292 5.41 -25.06 0.58
C LYS A 292 4.08 -24.32 0.49
N SER A 293 3.85 -23.57 -0.59
CA SER A 293 2.63 -22.80 -0.84
C SER A 293 1.69 -23.42 -1.88
N LYS A 294 1.82 -24.72 -2.17
CA LYS A 294 0.97 -25.43 -3.16
C LYS A 294 -0.54 -25.34 -2.93
N ASN A 295 -0.96 -25.08 -1.69
CA ASN A 295 -2.36 -24.97 -1.30
C ASN A 295 -2.81 -23.51 -1.10
N ALA A 296 -1.90 -22.53 -1.27
CA ALA A 296 -2.23 -21.12 -1.14
C ALA A 296 -3.32 -20.74 -2.14
N LYS A 297 -4.24 -19.89 -1.72
CA LYS A 297 -5.22 -19.28 -2.61
C LYS A 297 -4.52 -18.29 -3.54
N LEU A 298 -4.90 -18.29 -4.82
CA LEU A 298 -4.34 -17.41 -5.83
C LEU A 298 -5.40 -16.38 -6.24
N SER A 299 -5.18 -15.15 -5.84
CA SER A 299 -6.08 -14.01 -6.07
C SER A 299 -5.54 -13.12 -7.19
N ILE A 300 -6.45 -12.47 -7.91
CA ILE A 300 -6.13 -11.57 -9.02
C ILE A 300 -6.04 -10.13 -8.48
N GLY A 301 -4.82 -9.57 -8.44
CA GLY A 301 -4.57 -8.19 -8.07
C GLY A 301 -4.87 -7.21 -9.21
N VAL A 302 -5.67 -6.19 -8.95
CA VAL A 302 -6.07 -5.15 -9.93
C VAL A 302 -5.94 -3.74 -9.34
N LEU A 303 -5.86 -2.73 -10.21
CA LEU A 303 -5.93 -1.33 -9.78
C LEU A 303 -7.37 -0.91 -9.46
N GLY A 304 -7.53 -0.07 -8.43
CA GLY A 304 -8.83 0.45 -7.99
C GLY A 304 -9.40 1.55 -8.88
N THR A 305 -8.57 2.22 -9.67
CA THR A 305 -8.96 3.28 -10.60
C THR A 305 -8.03 3.32 -11.82
N SER A 306 -8.48 3.97 -12.89
CA SER A 306 -7.67 4.24 -14.08
C SER A 306 -6.53 5.19 -13.77
N ASN A 307 -5.38 4.98 -14.41
CA ASN A 307 -4.29 5.95 -14.33
C ASN A 307 -4.68 7.22 -15.10
N THR A 308 -4.76 8.35 -14.39
CA THR A 308 -5.10 9.64 -15.00
C THR A 308 -3.90 10.31 -15.68
N ASP A 309 -2.68 9.81 -15.45
CA ASP A 309 -1.49 10.28 -16.14
C ASP A 309 -1.52 9.82 -17.59
N ARG A 310 -1.70 10.76 -18.52
CA ARG A 310 -1.74 10.47 -19.96
C ARG A 310 -0.35 10.18 -20.55
N THR A 311 0.71 10.24 -19.76
CA THR A 311 2.07 9.93 -20.20
C THR A 311 2.41 8.45 -20.09
N VAL A 312 1.66 7.67 -19.30
CA VAL A 312 1.78 6.20 -19.34
C VAL A 312 1.09 5.66 -20.59
N SER A 313 1.80 4.81 -21.32
CA SER A 313 1.34 4.23 -22.59
C SER A 313 0.24 3.18 -22.41
N ILE A 314 0.08 2.64 -21.19
CA ILE A 314 -0.85 1.55 -20.88
C ILE A 314 -1.56 1.87 -19.57
N ASP A 315 -2.88 1.96 -19.63
CA ASP A 315 -3.73 1.89 -18.45
C ASP A 315 -3.91 0.41 -18.08
N TYR A 316 -3.64 0.04 -16.82
CA TYR A 316 -3.76 -1.34 -16.34
C TYR A 316 -5.06 -1.60 -15.56
N TYR A 317 -5.81 -0.55 -15.23
CA TYR A 317 -7.13 -0.67 -14.60
C TYR A 317 -8.07 -1.58 -15.41
N LEU A 318 -9.10 -2.15 -14.81
CA LEU A 318 -10.13 -2.85 -15.57
C LEU A 318 -11.49 -2.39 -15.06
N SER A 319 -12.42 -2.08 -15.95
CA SER A 319 -13.80 -1.85 -15.51
C SER A 319 -14.43 -3.16 -15.02
N SER A 320 -15.47 -3.06 -14.18
CA SER A 320 -16.25 -4.23 -13.75
C SER A 320 -16.81 -5.04 -14.93
N ALA A 321 -17.21 -4.36 -16.02
CA ALA A 321 -17.62 -5.02 -17.26
C ALA A 321 -16.50 -5.86 -17.89
N GLN A 322 -15.25 -5.38 -17.88
CA GLN A 322 -14.10 -6.14 -18.39
C GLN A 322 -13.67 -7.26 -17.44
N LEU A 323 -13.88 -7.10 -16.13
CA LEU A 323 -13.58 -8.14 -15.14
C LEU A 323 -14.57 -9.28 -15.16
N LYS A 324 -15.83 -9.03 -15.51
CA LYS A 324 -16.88 -10.06 -15.53
C LYS A 324 -16.49 -11.32 -16.35
N PRO A 325 -16.08 -11.23 -17.63
CA PRO A 325 -15.69 -12.42 -18.39
C PRO A 325 -14.48 -13.14 -17.81
N LEU A 326 -13.51 -12.39 -17.27
CA LEU A 326 -12.34 -12.96 -16.60
C LEU A 326 -12.73 -13.69 -15.30
N ILE A 327 -13.67 -13.16 -14.52
CA ILE A 327 -14.28 -13.85 -13.37
C ILE A 327 -15.01 -15.11 -13.84
N ASP A 328 -15.81 -15.02 -14.90
CA ASP A 328 -16.58 -16.16 -15.41
C ASP A 328 -15.66 -17.35 -15.77
N GLU A 329 -14.47 -17.08 -16.35
CA GLU A 329 -13.42 -18.05 -16.66
C GLU A 329 -12.74 -18.61 -15.40
N TYR A 330 -12.09 -17.76 -14.62
CA TYR A 330 -11.13 -18.20 -13.61
C TYR A 330 -11.75 -18.60 -12.27
N TYR A 331 -13.00 -18.20 -11.97
CA TYR A 331 -13.63 -18.43 -10.66
C TYR A 331 -13.61 -19.90 -10.21
N CYS A 332 -13.74 -20.82 -11.17
CA CYS A 332 -13.80 -22.25 -10.90
C CYS A 332 -12.44 -22.95 -10.92
N HIS A 333 -11.35 -22.24 -11.18
CA HIS A 333 -10.00 -22.81 -11.11
C HIS A 333 -9.72 -23.29 -9.68
N ASP A 334 -8.90 -24.33 -9.59
CA ASP A 334 -8.36 -24.79 -8.32
C ASP A 334 -7.51 -23.66 -7.72
N ASN A 335 -7.54 -23.55 -6.39
CA ASN A 335 -6.90 -22.49 -5.63
C ASN A 335 -7.40 -21.05 -5.89
N PHE A 336 -8.39 -20.79 -6.76
CA PHE A 336 -8.91 -19.42 -6.94
C PHE A 336 -9.30 -18.76 -5.60
N GLY A 337 -8.75 -17.57 -5.37
CA GLY A 337 -8.80 -16.84 -4.10
C GLY A 337 -9.55 -15.52 -4.14
N GLY A 338 -10.25 -15.22 -5.24
CA GLY A 338 -10.92 -13.94 -5.44
C GLY A 338 -9.99 -12.85 -5.93
N PHE A 339 -10.18 -11.62 -5.45
CA PHE A 339 -9.51 -10.43 -5.96
C PHE A 339 -8.78 -9.66 -4.86
N MET A 340 -7.70 -8.98 -5.26
CA MET A 340 -7.04 -7.96 -4.46
C MET A 340 -7.08 -6.64 -5.23
N ILE A 341 -7.27 -5.52 -4.54
CA ILE A 341 -7.36 -4.21 -5.14
C ILE A 341 -6.33 -3.27 -4.51
N TRP A 342 -5.51 -2.66 -5.36
CA TRP A 342 -4.65 -1.53 -5.03
C TRP A 342 -5.34 -0.21 -5.44
N ASP A 343 -5.91 0.59 -4.54
CA ASP A 343 -6.09 0.40 -3.10
C ASP A 343 -7.55 0.73 -2.69
N ALA A 344 -7.88 0.60 -1.41
CA ALA A 344 -9.23 0.83 -0.88
C ALA A 344 -9.76 2.25 -1.16
N VAL A 345 -8.89 3.26 -1.15
CA VAL A 345 -9.25 4.66 -1.37
C VAL A 345 -9.57 4.91 -2.83
N SER A 346 -8.70 4.45 -3.71
CA SER A 346 -8.88 4.53 -5.16
C SER A 346 -10.15 3.79 -5.58
N ALA A 347 -10.35 2.58 -5.08
CA ALA A 347 -11.54 1.76 -5.36
C ALA A 347 -12.81 2.38 -4.78
N GLY A 348 -12.76 2.92 -3.55
CA GLY A 348 -13.90 3.55 -2.89
C GLY A 348 -14.34 4.86 -3.54
N ASN A 349 -13.41 5.59 -4.14
CA ASN A 349 -13.71 6.81 -4.91
C ASN A 349 -14.20 6.50 -6.33
N ASN A 350 -13.80 5.36 -6.89
CA ASN A 350 -14.26 4.89 -8.19
C ASN A 350 -15.66 4.28 -8.07
N LYS A 351 -16.68 5.08 -8.40
CA LYS A 351 -18.09 4.68 -8.33
C LYS A 351 -18.70 4.58 -9.71
N ASP A 352 -19.57 3.59 -9.92
CA ASP A 352 -20.40 3.53 -11.13
C ASP A 352 -21.49 4.62 -11.13
N ALA A 353 -22.32 4.64 -12.18
CA ALA A 353 -23.41 5.60 -12.33
C ALA A 353 -24.47 5.50 -11.21
N ASN A 354 -24.52 4.39 -10.47
CA ASN A 354 -25.43 4.17 -9.35
C ASN A 354 -24.79 4.47 -7.98
N GLY A 355 -23.53 4.94 -7.97
CA GLY A 355 -22.79 5.22 -6.74
C GLY A 355 -22.16 3.99 -6.09
N VAL A 356 -22.14 2.83 -6.76
CA VAL A 356 -21.56 1.59 -6.24
C VAL A 356 -20.04 1.64 -6.40
N THR A 357 -19.33 1.53 -5.28
CA THR A 357 -17.85 1.54 -5.25
C THR A 357 -17.25 0.36 -6.00
N TYR A 358 -16.05 0.50 -6.53
CA TYR A 358 -15.43 -0.50 -7.39
C TYR A 358 -15.21 -1.86 -6.69
N GLN A 359 -14.81 -1.86 -5.41
CA GLN A 359 -14.72 -3.10 -4.62
C GLN A 359 -16.08 -3.80 -4.47
N ALA A 360 -17.16 -3.04 -4.28
CA ALA A 360 -18.52 -3.57 -4.23
C ALA A 360 -18.96 -4.14 -5.58
N GLN A 361 -18.59 -3.49 -6.70
CA GLN A 361 -18.85 -4.03 -8.03
C GLN A 361 -18.16 -5.40 -8.22
N ILE A 362 -16.88 -5.52 -7.84
CA ILE A 362 -16.15 -6.80 -7.91
C ILE A 362 -16.79 -7.85 -6.98
N LYS A 363 -17.09 -7.49 -5.73
CA LYS A 363 -17.74 -8.40 -4.77
C LYS A 363 -19.07 -8.92 -5.31
N ASN A 364 -19.90 -8.05 -5.89
CA ASN A 364 -21.17 -8.42 -6.49
C ASN A 364 -21.01 -9.38 -7.69
N LEU A 365 -20.00 -9.18 -8.54
CA LEU A 365 -19.70 -10.10 -9.64
C LEU A 365 -19.28 -11.48 -9.13
N LEU A 366 -18.44 -11.53 -8.10
CA LEU A 366 -18.00 -12.78 -7.48
C LEU A 366 -19.17 -13.54 -6.83
N LEU A 367 -20.02 -12.86 -6.06
CA LEU A 367 -21.20 -13.47 -5.45
C LEU A 367 -22.21 -13.94 -6.51
N ALA A 368 -22.41 -13.16 -7.57
CA ALA A 368 -23.26 -13.57 -8.70
C ALA A 368 -22.69 -14.80 -9.42
N ARG A 369 -21.36 -14.92 -9.51
CA ARG A 369 -20.70 -16.10 -10.08
C ARG A 369 -20.82 -17.31 -9.16
N GLU A 370 -20.63 -17.12 -7.86
CA GLU A 370 -20.82 -18.14 -6.82
C GLU A 370 -22.22 -18.74 -6.87
N ALA A 371 -23.25 -17.90 -6.98
CA ALA A 371 -24.64 -18.33 -7.07
C ALA A 371 -24.94 -19.21 -8.28
N LYS A 372 -24.16 -19.08 -9.38
CA LYS A 372 -24.25 -19.98 -10.55
C LYS A 372 -23.56 -21.32 -10.32
N GLY A 373 -22.66 -21.40 -9.35
CA GLY A 373 -21.83 -22.57 -9.06
C GLY A 373 -20.79 -22.88 -10.14
N CYS A 374 -19.96 -23.87 -9.85
CA CYS A 374 -19.05 -24.48 -10.82
C CYS A 374 -19.73 -25.72 -11.39
N ALA A 375 -19.86 -25.80 -12.72
CA ALA A 375 -20.34 -27.01 -13.36
C ALA A 375 -19.41 -28.17 -12.97
N LYS A 376 -19.98 -29.27 -12.46
CA LYS A 376 -19.23 -30.51 -12.23
C LYS A 376 -18.71 -30.98 -13.59
N PRO A 377 -17.45 -31.43 -13.72
CA PRO A 377 -16.98 -31.97 -14.99
C PRO A 377 -17.86 -33.16 -15.38
N THR A 378 -18.63 -32.98 -16.46
CA THR A 378 -19.38 -34.07 -17.11
C THR A 378 -18.33 -34.99 -17.71
N SER A 379 -17.97 -36.01 -16.94
CA SER A 379 -17.18 -37.15 -17.42
C SER A 379 -18.08 -37.95 -18.35
N THR A 380 -18.22 -37.49 -19.58
CA THR A 380 -18.78 -38.29 -20.67
C THR A 380 -17.73 -39.33 -21.04
N VAL A 381 -17.63 -40.38 -20.23
CA VAL A 381 -16.94 -41.60 -20.64
C VAL A 381 -17.83 -42.25 -21.68
N SER A 382 -17.61 -41.91 -22.95
CA SER A 382 -18.05 -42.74 -24.05
C SER A 382 -17.27 -44.04 -23.98
N SER A 383 -17.92 -45.05 -23.40
CA SER A 383 -17.47 -46.44 -23.45
C SER A 383 -17.57 -46.95 -24.89
N THR A 384 -16.49 -46.82 -25.66
CA THR A 384 -16.29 -47.62 -26.87
C THR A 384 -15.58 -48.91 -26.49
N THR A 385 -16.40 -49.95 -26.37
CA THR A 385 -16.00 -51.35 -26.27
C THR A 385 -15.19 -51.73 -27.50
N ALA A 386 -13.86 -51.89 -27.37
CA ALA A 386 -13.03 -52.55 -28.37
C ALA A 386 -12.37 -53.79 -27.76
N LYS A 387 -12.68 -54.91 -28.42
CA LYS A 387 -12.40 -56.29 -28.08
C LYS A 387 -10.90 -56.61 -28.19
N SER A 388 -10.46 -57.49 -27.31
CA SER A 388 -9.11 -58.03 -27.13
C SER A 388 -8.44 -58.53 -28.42
N THR A 389 -7.14 -58.35 -28.54
CA THR A 389 -6.25 -59.31 -29.21
C THR A 389 -4.93 -59.39 -28.47
N SER A 390 -4.66 -60.58 -27.96
CA SER A 390 -3.46 -61.00 -27.22
C SER A 390 -2.36 -61.45 -28.19
N THR A 391 -1.12 -61.07 -27.92
CA THR A 391 0.05 -61.90 -28.27
C THR A 391 1.23 -61.60 -27.34
N SER A 392 1.78 -62.65 -26.74
CA SER A 392 2.90 -62.65 -25.80
C SER A 392 4.23 -62.97 -26.48
N SER A 393 5.35 -62.49 -25.92
CA SER A 393 6.64 -63.21 -25.77
C SER A 393 7.61 -62.34 -24.94
N THR A 394 7.89 -62.67 -23.67
CA THR A 394 8.97 -63.53 -23.09
C THR A 394 10.40 -62.96 -23.14
N LYS A 395 10.94 -62.67 -21.93
CA LYS A 395 12.30 -62.89 -21.32
C LYS A 395 13.56 -62.89 -22.23
N ALA A 396 14.77 -62.47 -21.84
CA ALA A 396 15.41 -61.87 -20.65
C ALA A 396 16.90 -61.51 -21.05
N PRO A 397 17.95 -61.58 -20.20
CA PRO A 397 18.73 -60.45 -19.63
C PRO A 397 20.23 -60.42 -20.03
N VAL A 398 20.95 -59.30 -19.86
CA VAL A 398 22.44 -59.30 -19.69
C VAL A 398 22.95 -58.10 -18.85
N THR A 399 23.86 -58.42 -17.93
CA THR A 399 24.78 -57.67 -17.05
C THR A 399 25.76 -56.72 -17.80
N THR A 400 26.53 -55.78 -17.23
CA THR A 400 27.66 -55.84 -16.24
C THR A 400 28.17 -54.38 -16.05
N SER A 401 28.28 -53.80 -14.85
CA SER A 401 29.47 -53.66 -13.95
C SER A 401 30.72 -52.94 -14.50
N THR A 402 31.16 -51.88 -13.81
CA THR A 402 32.53 -51.51 -13.30
C THR A 402 32.56 -50.00 -13.04
N ASP A 403 32.61 -49.51 -11.79
CA ASP A 403 33.72 -49.39 -10.82
C ASP A 403 34.40 -48.01 -10.82
N GLU A 404 34.73 -47.60 -9.61
CA GLU A 404 35.15 -46.31 -9.03
C GLU A 404 36.59 -45.84 -9.47
N PRO A 405 37.24 -44.75 -8.95
CA PRO A 405 37.18 -44.21 -7.57
C PRO A 405 37.31 -42.68 -7.33
N ILE A 406 37.11 -42.36 -6.04
CA ILE A 406 37.29 -41.08 -5.31
C ILE A 406 38.74 -40.92 -4.79
N THR A 407 39.22 -39.69 -4.50
CA THR A 407 40.17 -39.27 -3.40
C THR A 407 40.48 -37.75 -3.54
N THR A 408 40.12 -36.80 -2.65
CA THR A 408 40.60 -36.32 -1.30
C THR A 408 41.77 -35.30 -1.23
N GLY A 409 41.44 -34.01 -0.96
CA GLY A 409 42.14 -32.96 -0.13
C GLY A 409 43.43 -32.23 -0.63
N PRO A 410 43.97 -31.13 -0.01
CA PRO A 410 43.46 -30.18 1.03
C PRO A 410 43.83 -28.65 0.89
N LEU A 411 43.26 -27.80 1.78
CA LEU A 411 43.60 -26.46 2.39
C LEU A 411 44.47 -25.30 1.73
N THR A 412 43.87 -24.08 1.78
CA THR A 412 44.37 -22.72 2.23
C THR A 412 45.19 -21.72 1.37
N THR A 413 44.87 -20.43 1.62
CA THR A 413 45.59 -19.11 1.47
C THR A 413 45.29 -18.22 0.24
N GLY A 414 44.85 -16.97 0.48
CA GLY A 414 44.61 -15.89 -0.51
C GLY A 414 45.88 -15.09 -0.86
N PRO A 415 45.86 -13.79 -1.28
CA PRO A 415 44.77 -12.90 -1.72
C PRO A 415 45.04 -12.19 -3.09
N SER A 416 44.13 -11.28 -3.47
CA SER A 416 44.36 -10.06 -4.29
C SER A 416 44.33 -10.07 -5.84
N THR A 417 43.37 -9.27 -6.33
CA THR A 417 43.50 -8.16 -7.31
C THR A 417 43.47 -8.41 -8.83
N THR A 418 42.58 -7.62 -9.47
CA THR A 418 42.69 -6.93 -10.78
C THR A 418 42.02 -7.55 -12.02
N ALA A 419 40.84 -7.01 -12.31
CA ALA A 419 40.33 -6.41 -13.56
C ALA A 419 40.42 -7.10 -14.95
N VAL A 420 39.21 -7.32 -15.52
CA VAL A 420 38.63 -6.82 -16.81
C VAL A 420 39.35 -7.19 -18.13
N PRO A 421 38.62 -7.74 -19.15
CA PRO A 421 38.01 -6.87 -20.16
C PRO A 421 36.55 -7.17 -20.52
N THR A 422 35.79 -6.08 -20.53
CA THR A 422 34.50 -5.87 -21.19
C THR A 422 34.72 -5.73 -22.70
N SER A 423 33.87 -6.35 -23.53
CA SER A 423 33.66 -5.90 -24.91
C SER A 423 32.24 -5.37 -25.08
N THR A 424 32.23 -4.14 -25.58
CA THR A 424 31.16 -3.16 -25.73
C THR A 424 30.13 -3.47 -26.82
N GLY A 425 28.89 -3.07 -26.56
CA GLY A 425 27.92 -2.65 -27.57
C GLY A 425 27.21 -1.37 -27.10
N HIS A 426 27.68 -0.20 -27.53
CA HIS A 426 26.97 1.09 -27.45
C HIS A 426 25.93 1.14 -28.59
N TRP A 427 24.73 1.70 -28.43
CA TRP A 427 24.45 3.16 -28.50
C TRP A 427 23.03 3.46 -28.00
N GLY A 428 22.87 4.58 -27.27
CA GLY A 428 21.58 5.19 -26.93
C GLY A 428 21.64 6.04 -25.65
N ASN A 429 22.32 7.18 -25.72
CA ASN A 429 22.58 8.09 -24.60
C ASN A 429 21.29 8.77 -24.09
N ASN A 430 20.96 8.59 -22.81
CA ASN A 430 20.40 9.63 -21.95
C ASN A 430 20.77 9.29 -20.49
N THR A 431 21.81 9.95 -19.99
CA THR A 431 22.18 9.99 -18.58
C THR A 431 21.09 10.74 -17.79
N ILE A 432 20.26 10.02 -17.04
CA ILE A 432 19.56 10.59 -15.90
C ILE A 432 20.53 10.49 -14.73
N SER A 433 21.09 11.64 -14.36
CA SER A 433 21.93 11.78 -13.18
C SER A 433 21.02 11.68 -11.95
N ASP A 434 21.18 10.62 -11.15
CA ASP A 434 20.62 10.56 -9.80
C ASP A 434 21.14 11.76 -9.00
N SER A 435 20.24 12.64 -8.60
CA SER A 435 20.48 13.66 -7.59
C SER A 435 19.37 13.52 -6.54
N PRO A 436 19.67 13.64 -5.24
CA PRO A 436 18.64 13.57 -4.21
C PRO A 436 17.60 14.68 -4.44
N THR A 437 16.35 14.33 -4.19
CA THR A 437 15.19 15.17 -4.48
C THR A 437 14.44 15.43 -3.20
N LEU A 438 14.33 16.70 -2.81
CA LEU A 438 13.60 17.08 -1.59
C LEU A 438 12.24 17.65 -1.99
N THR A 439 11.19 16.91 -1.66
CA THR A 439 9.79 17.26 -1.92
C THR A 439 9.20 17.88 -0.66
N SER A 440 8.64 19.09 -0.78
CA SER A 440 7.98 19.79 0.33
C SER A 440 6.53 20.09 -0.05
N THR A 441 5.59 19.55 0.72
CA THR A 441 4.16 19.78 0.53
C THR A 441 3.69 20.91 1.44
N ILE A 442 3.08 21.95 0.88
CA ILE A 442 2.54 23.08 1.63
C ILE A 442 1.04 22.86 1.81
N LEU A 443 0.64 22.79 3.08
CA LEU A 443 -0.74 22.60 3.50
C LEU A 443 -1.34 23.93 3.93
N ARG A 444 -2.57 24.21 3.49
CA ARG A 444 -3.41 25.33 3.88
C ARG A 444 -4.53 24.86 4.80
N THR A 445 -4.52 25.34 6.03
CA THR A 445 -5.57 25.08 6.99
C THR A 445 -6.68 26.12 6.84
N THR A 446 -7.91 25.68 6.56
CA THR A 446 -9.10 26.54 6.51
C THR A 446 -10.00 26.24 7.69
N VAL A 447 -10.43 27.29 8.39
CA VAL A 447 -11.38 27.18 9.50
C VAL A 447 -12.73 27.71 9.04
N TYR A 448 -13.79 26.93 9.23
CA TYR A 448 -15.16 27.34 8.92
C TYR A 448 -16.13 26.90 10.01
N THR A 449 -17.24 27.63 10.13
CA THR A 449 -18.29 27.35 11.11
C THR A 449 -19.29 26.37 10.54
N VAL A 450 -19.64 25.32 11.28
CA VAL A 450 -20.67 24.36 10.87
C VAL A 450 -22.05 25.02 11.00
N THR A 451 -22.67 25.32 9.85
CA THR A 451 -23.96 26.02 9.77
C THR A 451 -25.17 25.09 9.64
N SER A 452 -24.96 23.82 9.28
CA SER A 452 -26.00 22.78 9.25
C SER A 452 -25.40 21.36 9.21
N CYS A 453 -26.17 20.34 9.62
CA CYS A 453 -25.86 18.93 9.40
C CYS A 453 -27.08 18.16 8.84
N ALA A 454 -26.83 16.95 8.33
CA ALA A 454 -27.88 16.03 7.91
C ALA A 454 -28.71 15.49 9.10
N PRO A 455 -29.98 15.08 8.89
CA PRO A 455 -30.89 14.64 9.96
C PRO A 455 -30.44 13.41 10.74
N THR A 456 -29.45 12.66 10.22
CA THR A 456 -28.88 11.46 10.82
C THR A 456 -27.71 11.73 11.77
N VAL A 457 -27.26 12.98 11.90
CA VAL A 457 -26.17 13.36 12.81
C VAL A 457 -26.76 13.66 14.19
N THR A 458 -26.67 12.69 15.10
CA THR A 458 -27.23 12.78 16.45
C THR A 458 -26.54 13.79 17.36
N ASN A 459 -25.36 14.33 16.98
CA ASN A 459 -24.62 15.37 17.70
C ASN A 459 -23.96 16.36 16.73
N CYS A 460 -24.77 17.11 15.97
CA CYS A 460 -24.26 18.10 15.03
C CYS A 460 -23.62 19.28 15.78
N PRO A 461 -22.34 19.61 15.55
CA PRO A 461 -21.66 20.69 16.26
C PRO A 461 -21.99 22.05 15.63
N LEU A 462 -23.28 22.39 15.57
CA LEU A 462 -23.76 23.66 15.02
C LEU A 462 -23.12 24.84 15.76
N GLY A 463 -22.52 25.76 15.02
CA GLY A 463 -21.84 26.93 15.58
C GLY A 463 -20.40 26.70 16.05
N HIS A 464 -19.87 25.47 16.00
CA HIS A 464 -18.46 25.21 16.28
C HIS A 464 -17.57 25.42 15.04
N LEU A 465 -16.36 25.92 15.29
CA LEU A 465 -15.30 26.06 14.29
C LEU A 465 -14.72 24.68 13.98
N THR A 466 -14.81 24.24 12.73
CA THR A 466 -14.17 23.03 12.22
C THR A 466 -12.97 23.42 11.37
N THR A 467 -11.89 22.66 11.50
CA THR A 467 -10.62 22.90 10.82
C THR A 467 -10.45 21.85 9.72
N ALA A 468 -10.28 22.30 8.47
CA ALA A 468 -9.96 21.44 7.33
C ALA A 468 -8.57 21.77 6.80
N THR A 469 -7.73 20.75 6.63
CA THR A 469 -6.41 20.89 6.04
C THR A 469 -6.49 20.55 4.55
N LEU A 470 -6.18 21.52 3.70
CA LEU A 470 -6.19 21.41 2.24
C LEU A 470 -4.76 21.50 1.72
N THR A 471 -4.37 20.65 0.77
CA THR A 471 -3.06 20.76 0.12
C THR A 471 -3.09 21.90 -0.89
N ASP A 472 -2.24 22.91 -0.75
CA ASP A 472 -2.25 24.10 -1.62
C ASP A 472 -1.34 23.87 -2.84
N TYR A 473 -0.08 23.52 -2.61
CA TYR A 473 0.87 23.16 -3.66
C TYR A 473 2.06 22.37 -3.10
N THR A 474 2.68 21.57 -3.96
CA THR A 474 3.90 20.83 -3.65
C THR A 474 5.06 21.46 -4.41
N THR A 475 6.15 21.76 -3.72
CA THR A 475 7.40 22.19 -4.32
C THR A 475 8.39 21.05 -4.31
N TRP A 476 9.21 20.98 -5.35
CA TRP A 476 10.26 19.98 -5.48
C TRP A 476 11.57 20.66 -5.87
N CYS A 477 12.64 20.35 -5.13
CA CYS A 477 14.00 20.80 -5.39
C CYS A 477 14.89 19.60 -5.77
N PRO A 478 15.36 19.51 -7.02
CA PRO A 478 16.46 18.64 -7.43
C PRO A 478 17.81 19.18 -6.90
N GLY A 479 18.69 18.33 -6.38
CA GLY A 479 20.07 18.70 -6.02
C GLY A 479 20.44 18.46 -4.55
N ASN A 480 21.50 19.11 -4.06
CA ASN A 480 22.01 18.93 -2.68
C ASN A 480 21.63 20.14 -1.79
N PRO A 481 20.36 20.29 -1.35
CA PRO A 481 19.89 21.50 -0.66
C PRO A 481 20.52 21.63 0.73
N THR A 482 20.82 22.87 1.13
CA THR A 482 21.26 23.18 2.50
C THR A 482 20.05 23.60 3.35
N ILE A 483 19.78 22.88 4.44
CA ILE A 483 18.71 23.20 5.39
C ILE A 483 19.28 24.09 6.49
N THR A 484 18.70 25.28 6.67
CA THR A 484 19.08 26.18 7.75
C THR A 484 17.93 26.33 8.74
N SER A 485 18.23 26.27 10.04
CA SER A 485 17.27 26.50 11.13
C SER A 485 16.64 27.91 11.04
N ALA A 486 15.39 28.04 11.49
CA ALA A 486 14.65 29.30 11.44
C ALA A 486 15.41 30.48 12.08
N PRO A 487 15.39 31.67 11.46
CA PRO A 487 16.05 32.85 12.03
C PRO A 487 15.33 33.30 13.30
N THR A 488 16.07 33.48 14.40
CA THR A 488 15.55 33.87 15.72
C THR A 488 15.50 35.38 15.95
N THR A 489 15.82 36.23 14.96
CA THR A 489 15.82 37.69 15.11
C THR A 489 15.29 38.41 13.87
N THR A 490 14.62 39.55 14.08
CA THR A 490 13.99 40.45 13.08
C THR A 490 14.98 41.17 12.13
N GLY A 491 16.18 40.64 11.95
CA GLY A 491 17.17 41.15 11.00
C GLY A 491 17.74 40.01 10.17
N ALA A 492 17.14 39.72 9.02
CA ALA A 492 17.67 38.75 8.07
C ALA A 492 19.06 39.22 7.59
N ALA A 493 20.10 38.40 7.82
CA ALA A 493 21.39 38.61 7.19
C ALA A 493 21.22 38.49 5.67
N LYS A 494 21.59 39.54 4.94
CA LYS A 494 21.55 39.58 3.48
C LYS A 494 22.48 38.50 2.93
N PRO A 495 22.00 37.55 2.09
CA PRO A 495 22.87 36.54 1.49
C PRO A 495 23.95 37.19 0.63
N THR A 496 25.19 36.75 0.77
CA THR A 496 26.36 37.25 0.02
C THR A 496 26.46 36.70 -1.40
N LYS A 497 25.50 35.88 -1.86
CA LYS A 497 25.39 35.37 -3.23
C LYS A 497 23.92 35.29 -3.68
N SER A 498 23.70 35.41 -5.00
CA SER A 498 22.38 35.32 -5.66
C SER A 498 21.80 33.92 -5.51
N GLY A 499 21.06 33.67 -4.44
CA GLY A 499 20.34 32.41 -4.18
C GLY A 499 18.86 32.67 -3.97
N LYS A 500 18.00 31.74 -4.41
CA LYS A 500 16.55 31.79 -4.14
C LYS A 500 16.25 31.06 -2.83
N ALA A 501 15.48 31.69 -1.95
CA ALA A 501 15.13 31.13 -0.64
C ALA A 501 13.63 30.79 -0.56
N SER A 502 13.30 29.64 0.04
CA SER A 502 11.95 29.22 0.39
C SER A 502 11.87 28.99 1.90
N THR A 503 10.99 29.70 2.60
CA THR A 503 10.82 29.59 4.05
C THR A 503 9.51 28.90 4.35
N VAL A 504 9.57 27.82 5.13
CA VAL A 504 8.39 27.08 5.60
C VAL A 504 7.91 27.68 6.91
N TYR A 505 6.62 28.03 6.97
CA TYR A 505 5.96 28.57 8.15
C TYR A 505 4.97 27.55 8.70
N THR A 506 4.82 27.51 10.03
CA THR A 506 3.75 26.81 10.73
C THR A 506 2.88 27.81 11.47
N THR A 507 1.59 27.51 11.62
CA THR A 507 0.66 28.33 12.39
C THR A 507 0.33 27.61 13.69
N ILE A 508 0.73 28.18 14.83
CA ILE A 508 0.39 27.70 16.16
C ILE A 508 -0.92 28.37 16.57
N ILE A 509 -1.88 27.57 17.02
CA ILE A 509 -3.20 28.05 17.47
C ILE A 509 -3.23 28.01 18.99
N HIS A 510 -3.42 29.17 19.62
CA HIS A 510 -3.59 29.32 21.06
C HIS A 510 -5.06 29.47 21.39
N THR A 511 -5.57 28.69 22.35
CA THR A 511 -6.93 28.86 22.87
C THR A 511 -6.92 29.96 23.92
N ILE A 512 -7.74 31.01 23.75
CA ILE A 512 -7.81 32.12 24.70
C ILE A 512 -8.67 31.68 25.89
N THR A 513 -8.04 31.24 26.97
CA THR A 513 -8.72 30.75 28.18
C THR A 513 -8.93 31.85 29.23
N ALA A 514 -8.22 32.97 29.15
CA ALA A 514 -8.39 34.16 29.99
C ALA A 514 -7.72 35.39 29.36
N CYS A 515 -8.15 36.61 29.73
CA CYS A 515 -7.44 37.86 29.38
C CYS A 515 -7.13 38.70 30.63
N PRO A 516 -6.10 39.58 30.58
CA PRO A 516 -5.83 40.55 31.63
C PRO A 516 -7.00 41.53 31.87
N PRO A 517 -7.15 42.11 33.08
CA PRO A 517 -8.26 43.00 33.45
C PRO A 517 -8.35 44.29 32.60
N SER A 518 -7.28 44.63 31.89
CA SER A 518 -7.20 45.78 30.99
C SER A 518 -7.79 45.54 29.60
N VAL A 519 -8.17 44.30 29.25
CA VAL A 519 -8.78 43.96 27.97
C VAL A 519 -10.30 44.02 28.11
N THR A 520 -10.87 45.15 27.70
CA THR A 520 -12.30 45.48 27.91
C THR A 520 -13.28 44.56 27.17
N ASN A 521 -12.84 43.86 26.11
CA ASN A 521 -13.65 42.95 25.29
C ASN A 521 -12.99 41.55 25.23
N CYS A 522 -12.74 40.93 26.37
CA CYS A 522 -12.11 39.62 26.42
C CYS A 522 -13.04 38.52 25.83
N PRO A 523 -12.62 37.81 24.76
CA PRO A 523 -13.45 36.78 24.15
C PRO A 523 -13.71 35.56 25.04
N ALA A 524 -12.90 35.36 26.09
CA ALA A 524 -13.10 34.28 27.06
C ALA A 524 -14.41 34.41 27.87
N ASN A 525 -15.00 35.61 27.93
CA ASN A 525 -16.23 35.87 28.70
C ASN A 525 -17.51 35.38 27.99
N GLU A 526 -17.45 35.13 26.67
CA GLU A 526 -18.62 34.73 25.87
C GLU A 526 -18.86 33.21 25.85
N LYS A 527 -18.00 32.41 26.51
CA LYS A 527 -18.01 30.93 26.45
C LYS A 527 -18.00 30.37 25.02
N THR A 528 -17.51 31.15 24.05
CA THR A 528 -17.24 30.74 22.68
C THR A 528 -15.76 30.41 22.54
N THR A 529 -15.41 29.41 21.72
CA THR A 529 -14.01 29.06 21.44
C THR A 529 -13.36 30.16 20.62
N SER A 530 -12.61 31.05 21.28
CA SER A 530 -11.82 32.09 20.63
C SER A 530 -10.35 31.65 20.56
N VAL A 531 -9.78 31.70 19.36
CA VAL A 531 -8.40 31.28 19.11
C VAL A 531 -7.56 32.44 18.61
N ALA A 532 -6.32 32.51 19.07
CA ALA A 532 -5.28 33.40 18.52
C ALA A 532 -4.31 32.56 17.69
N THR A 533 -3.87 33.08 16.55
CA THR A 533 -2.92 32.38 15.66
C THR A 533 -1.57 33.07 15.66
N GLU A 534 -0.50 32.27 15.72
CA GLU A 534 0.88 32.72 15.66
C GLU A 534 1.59 32.00 14.50
N THR A 535 2.17 32.75 13.57
CA THR A 535 2.93 32.19 12.45
C THR A 535 4.41 32.13 12.79
N LYS A 536 4.98 30.91 12.85
CA LYS A 536 6.39 30.64 13.18
C LYS A 536 7.12 30.04 11.97
N ALA A 537 8.27 30.58 11.58
CA ALA A 537 9.13 29.94 10.58
C ALA A 537 9.75 28.66 11.19
N LEU A 538 9.71 27.54 10.47
CA LEU A 538 10.30 26.27 10.90
C LEU A 538 11.72 26.10 10.37
N TYR A 539 11.92 26.29 9.07
CA TYR A 539 13.23 26.27 8.43
C TYR A 539 13.18 27.03 7.10
N THR A 540 14.35 27.45 6.61
CA THR A 540 14.52 28.08 5.32
C THR A 540 15.46 27.25 4.46
N THR A 541 15.04 26.94 3.24
CA THR A 541 15.82 26.26 2.23
C THR A 541 16.38 27.29 1.25
N ILE A 542 17.67 27.20 0.95
CA ILE A 542 18.35 28.07 -0.02
C ILE A 542 18.81 27.20 -1.19
N CYS A 543 18.47 27.60 -2.42
CA CYS A 543 18.83 26.91 -3.65
C CYS A 543 19.88 27.71 -4.44
N ASP A 544 20.88 27.01 -4.99
CA ASP A 544 21.87 27.57 -5.90
C ASP A 544 21.31 27.68 -7.34
N GLU A 545 21.82 28.66 -8.09
CA GLU A 545 21.18 29.28 -9.27
C GLU A 545 20.98 28.38 -10.51
N GLU A 546 21.43 27.12 -10.50
CA GLU A 546 21.23 26.21 -11.65
C GLU A 546 19.93 25.38 -11.60
N THR A 547 19.11 25.53 -10.56
CA THR A 547 17.84 24.76 -10.47
C THR A 547 16.62 25.67 -10.39
N THR A 548 15.72 25.57 -11.38
CA THR A 548 14.46 26.32 -11.41
C THR A 548 13.45 25.75 -10.43
N LEU A 549 12.96 26.58 -9.50
CA LEU A 549 11.77 26.28 -8.68
C LEU A 549 10.56 26.08 -9.60
N GLN A 550 10.03 24.85 -9.66
CA GLN A 550 8.76 24.55 -10.33
C GLN A 550 7.63 24.38 -9.31
N THR A 551 6.47 24.98 -9.60
CA THR A 551 5.25 24.89 -8.82
C THR A 551 4.16 24.21 -9.66
N ALA A 552 3.46 23.22 -9.09
CA ALA A 552 2.30 22.59 -9.72
C ALA A 552 1.04 22.94 -8.91
N PRO A 553 0.07 23.68 -9.47
CA PRO A 553 -1.21 23.92 -8.81
C PRO A 553 -2.12 22.68 -8.91
N VAL A 554 -2.85 22.38 -7.83
CA VAL A 554 -3.90 21.34 -7.81
C VAL A 554 -5.23 21.97 -8.20
N ALA A 555 -5.93 21.40 -9.19
CA ALA A 555 -7.23 21.90 -9.65
C ALA A 555 -8.31 21.69 -8.56
N THR A 556 -8.88 22.79 -8.06
CA THR A 556 -10.01 22.78 -7.13
C THR A 556 -11.32 22.80 -7.89
N GLY A 557 -12.15 21.76 -7.71
CA GLY A 557 -13.54 21.75 -8.18
C GLY A 557 -14.34 22.82 -7.44
N GLY A 558 -14.91 23.77 -8.19
CA GLY A 558 -15.61 24.92 -7.63
C GLY A 558 -16.90 24.55 -6.90
N ILE A 559 -16.92 24.74 -5.58
CA ILE A 559 -18.15 24.84 -4.80
C ILE A 559 -18.51 26.33 -4.74
N LYS A 560 -19.62 26.73 -5.37
CA LYS A 560 -20.15 28.10 -5.25
C LYS A 560 -20.61 28.35 -3.82
N ALA A 561 -20.04 29.38 -3.18
CA ALA A 561 -20.56 29.91 -1.93
C ALA A 561 -21.90 30.62 -2.17
N VAL A 562 -22.93 30.26 -1.41
CA VAL A 562 -24.17 31.03 -1.25
C VAL A 562 -24.11 31.66 0.15
N GLY A 563 -24.12 32.99 0.22
CA GLY A 563 -24.24 33.72 1.48
C GLY A 563 -23.48 35.04 1.51
N THR A 564 -24.22 36.14 1.49
CA THR A 564 -23.76 37.53 1.48
C THR A 564 -23.28 37.99 2.86
N GLY A 565 -22.01 38.41 2.96
CA GLY A 565 -21.47 39.09 4.14
C GLY A 565 -20.04 39.56 3.87
N SER A 566 -19.88 40.86 3.57
CA SER A 566 -18.59 41.48 3.30
C SER A 566 -17.71 41.53 4.55
N ALA A 567 -16.53 40.92 4.49
CA ALA A 567 -15.40 41.23 5.36
C ALA A 567 -14.17 41.47 4.47
N VAL A 568 -13.68 42.70 4.46
CA VAL A 568 -12.46 43.14 3.77
C VAL A 568 -11.29 43.02 4.74
N ILE A 569 -10.26 42.23 4.41
CA ILE A 569 -8.99 42.09 5.17
C ILE A 569 -7.81 41.92 4.16
N PRO A 570 -6.60 42.46 4.45
CA PRO A 570 -5.75 43.12 3.47
C PRO A 570 -4.78 42.21 2.68
N GLN A 571 -4.39 42.72 1.51
CA GLN A 571 -3.47 42.12 0.54
C GLN A 571 -2.03 42.07 1.08
N ALA A 572 -1.36 40.92 0.95
CA ALA A 572 0.08 40.77 1.25
C ALA A 572 0.95 41.46 0.16
N PRO A 573 2.16 41.96 0.50
CA PRO A 573 2.92 42.84 -0.38
C PRO A 573 3.54 42.09 -1.56
N PHE A 574 3.19 42.54 -2.77
CA PHE A 574 3.92 42.26 -4.01
C PHE A 574 5.25 43.02 -4.00
N VAL A 575 6.37 42.32 -4.17
CA VAL A 575 7.65 42.95 -4.54
C VAL A 575 7.70 43.08 -6.06
N GLY A 576 7.49 44.30 -6.54
CA GLY A 576 7.56 44.63 -7.97
C GLY A 576 9.00 44.71 -8.47
N SER A 577 9.24 44.12 -9.64
CA SER A 577 10.41 44.40 -10.47
C SER A 577 10.22 45.71 -11.23
N THR A 578 11.16 46.64 -11.08
CA THR A 578 11.24 47.88 -11.86
C THR A 578 11.72 47.63 -13.28
N GLY A 579 11.02 48.18 -14.29
CA GLY A 579 11.47 48.19 -15.68
C GLY A 579 10.60 49.00 -16.66
N ARG A 580 10.84 50.32 -16.69
CA ARG A 580 10.66 51.31 -17.79
C ARG A 580 9.26 51.68 -18.36
N VAL A 581 8.87 52.91 -17.98
CA VAL A 581 8.25 54.06 -18.70
C VAL A 581 7.82 53.94 -20.18
N GLY A 582 6.57 54.36 -20.43
CA GLY A 582 6.08 55.08 -21.62
C GLY A 582 4.82 54.43 -22.23
N GLY A 583 3.64 55.02 -22.38
CA GLY A 583 3.10 56.36 -22.11
C GLY A 583 1.61 56.38 -22.51
N SER A 584 0.95 57.54 -22.30
CA SER A 584 -0.32 57.98 -22.95
C SER A 584 -1.67 57.68 -22.27
N VAL A 585 -2.04 58.60 -21.35
CA VAL A 585 -3.24 59.49 -21.30
C VAL A 585 -4.53 59.09 -22.05
N PHE A 586 -5.66 59.43 -21.37
CA PHE A 586 -7.08 59.61 -21.76
C PHE A 586 -8.02 58.51 -21.24
N ALA A 587 -9.22 58.75 -20.69
CA ALA A 587 -9.89 59.86 -20.00
C ALA A 587 -11.24 59.29 -19.51
N ALA A 588 -11.83 59.92 -18.49
CA ALA A 588 -13.05 59.54 -17.78
C ALA A 588 -14.34 59.50 -18.64
N ALA A 589 -15.34 58.72 -18.18
CA ALA A 589 -16.78 59.07 -18.08
C ALA A 589 -17.63 57.79 -17.90
N VAL A 590 -18.81 57.71 -17.27
CA VAL A 590 -19.65 58.56 -16.41
C VAL A 590 -20.72 57.60 -15.82
N VAL A 591 -21.21 57.98 -14.64
CA VAL A 591 -22.33 57.49 -13.82
C VAL A 591 -23.62 57.16 -14.59
N GLY A 592 -24.39 56.18 -14.08
CA GLY A 592 -25.79 55.98 -14.48
C GLY A 592 -26.57 55.00 -13.60
N VAL A 593 -27.16 55.52 -12.53
CA VAL A 593 -28.15 54.90 -11.63
C VAL A 593 -29.45 54.62 -12.38
N LEU A 594 -30.15 53.51 -12.10
CA LEU A 594 -31.61 53.51 -11.86
C LEU A 594 -32.10 52.20 -11.22
N ALA A 595 -32.99 52.37 -10.25
CA ALA A 595 -33.67 51.37 -9.45
C ALA A 595 -35.03 50.97 -10.03
N LEU A 596 -35.61 49.87 -9.53
CA LEU A 596 -36.96 49.76 -8.91
C LEU A 596 -37.57 48.35 -9.08
N LEU A 597 -38.03 47.80 -7.94
CA LEU A 597 -39.31 47.12 -7.67
C LEU A 597 -39.65 45.83 -8.46
N MET A 598 -40.13 44.73 -7.88
CA MET A 598 -40.97 44.51 -6.69
C MET A 598 -40.53 43.26 -5.93
#